data_AF-A0A9W6WMM3-F1
#
_entry.id   AF-A0A9W6WMM3-F1
#
_cell.length_a   1.000
_cell.length_b   1.000
_cell.length_c   1.000
_cell.angle_alpha   90.00
_cell.angle_beta   90.00
_cell.angle_gamma   90.00
#
_symmetry.space_group_name_H-M   'P 1'
#
loop_
_entity.id
_entity.type
_entity.pdbx_description
1 polymer ?
#
loop_
_entity_poly.entity_id
_entity_poly.type
_entity_poly.pdbx_seq_one_letter_code
_entity_poly.pdbx_strand_id
1 'polypeptide(L)'
;MLTRCSILQPISFPTTLDVYDFCSDELKATMKISRDRNAEKILNEFKDVSKPAGEKKEDEAEEKKEADEDDAMDGLSEEDRAALETARALSMGAKSPGIELPIDFQLFAILTHKGRSADSGHYMAWVRHEGDDWYCYDDDDVSPCKTEDIMKLKGGGDWHMAYLAFYRAKN
;
A
#
# COMPACT_ATOMS: atom_id res chain seq x y z
N MET A 1 -34.12 -13.51 27.99
CA MET A 1 -32.76 -13.97 27.60
C MET A 1 -32.38 -13.25 26.33
N LEU A 2 -31.32 -12.44 26.36
CA LEU A 2 -30.73 -11.90 25.13
C LEU A 2 -29.90 -13.02 24.51
N THR A 3 -30.39 -13.65 23.45
CA THR A 3 -29.61 -14.58 22.64
C THR A 3 -28.60 -13.80 21.82
N ARG A 4 -27.32 -14.11 21.98
CA ARG A 4 -26.24 -13.53 21.16
C ARG A 4 -26.24 -14.23 19.80
N CYS A 5 -26.12 -13.47 18.71
CA CYS A 5 -26.00 -14.01 17.36
C CYS A 5 -24.80 -13.41 16.63
N SER A 6 -24.26 -14.15 15.66
CA SER A 6 -23.24 -13.66 14.73
C SER A 6 -23.89 -13.15 13.44
N ILE A 7 -23.27 -12.14 12.83
CA ILE A 7 -23.74 -11.57 11.56
C ILE A 7 -23.18 -12.43 10.41
N LEU A 8 -23.95 -13.40 9.95
CA LEU A 8 -23.54 -14.40 8.95
C LEU A 8 -23.61 -13.92 7.48
N GLN A 9 -23.43 -12.63 7.23
CA GLN A 9 -23.49 -12.07 5.88
C GLN A 9 -22.13 -12.19 5.16
N PRO A 10 -22.13 -12.47 3.84
CA PRO A 10 -20.88 -12.47 3.09
C PRO A 10 -20.33 -11.04 2.97
N ILE A 11 -19.12 -10.82 3.44
CA ILE A 11 -18.40 -9.55 3.34
C ILE A 11 -17.12 -9.80 2.55
N SER A 12 -17.08 -9.27 1.33
CA SER A 12 -15.87 -9.32 0.52
C SER A 12 -14.85 -8.34 1.08
N PHE A 13 -13.58 -8.76 1.09
CA PHE A 13 -12.45 -7.91 1.46
C PHE A 13 -11.44 -7.88 0.30
N PRO A 14 -10.83 -6.72 0.00
CA PRO A 14 -9.87 -6.62 -1.08
C PRO A 14 -8.51 -7.22 -0.68
N THR A 15 -7.73 -7.72 -1.64
CA THR A 15 -6.34 -8.15 -1.39
C THR A 15 -5.38 -6.98 -1.26
N THR A 16 -5.68 -5.88 -1.96
CA THR A 16 -4.99 -4.60 -1.85
C THR A 16 -6.01 -3.57 -1.39
N LEU A 17 -5.79 -2.99 -0.22
CA LEU A 17 -6.64 -1.99 0.38
C LEU A 17 -6.08 -0.60 0.08
N ASP A 18 -6.88 0.20 -0.62
CA ASP A 18 -6.66 1.63 -0.81
C ASP A 18 -7.43 2.39 0.28
N VAL A 19 -6.70 3.07 1.16
CA VAL A 19 -7.27 3.84 2.27
C VAL A 19 -7.49 5.31 1.92
N TYR A 20 -7.05 5.75 0.73
CA TYR A 20 -7.02 7.17 0.34
C TYR A 20 -8.39 7.86 0.51
N ASP A 21 -9.47 7.20 0.12
CA ASP A 21 -10.82 7.77 0.17
C ASP A 21 -11.32 8.01 1.61
N PHE A 22 -10.80 7.24 2.56
CA PHE A 22 -11.18 7.30 3.98
C PHE A 22 -10.34 8.29 4.80
N CYS A 23 -9.29 8.86 4.21
CA CYS A 23 -8.41 9.82 4.86
C CYS A 23 -9.02 11.23 4.92
N SER A 24 -8.51 12.07 5.83
CA SER A 24 -8.82 13.50 5.89
C SER A 24 -8.27 14.25 4.66
N ASP A 25 -8.84 15.41 4.34
CA ASP A 25 -8.44 16.18 3.16
C ASP A 25 -6.97 16.63 3.20
N GLU A 26 -6.46 16.95 4.40
CA GLU A 26 -5.05 17.27 4.63
C GLU A 26 -4.12 16.07 4.31
N LEU A 27 -4.51 14.88 4.76
CA LEU A 27 -3.75 13.66 4.51
C LEU A 27 -3.84 13.23 3.04
N LYS A 28 -5.01 13.42 2.41
CA LYS A 28 -5.21 13.22 0.97
C LYS A 28 -4.28 14.10 0.15
N ALA A 29 -4.14 15.38 0.48
CA ALA A 29 -3.22 16.28 -0.23
C ALA A 29 -1.77 15.78 -0.17
N THR A 30 -1.33 15.27 0.99
CA THR A 30 0.02 14.70 1.17
C THR A 30 0.18 13.38 0.41
N MET A 31 -0.79 12.46 0.53
CA MET A 31 -0.76 11.16 -0.15
C MET A 31 -0.87 11.29 -1.66
N LYS A 32 -1.55 12.32 -2.18
CA LYS A 32 -1.67 12.59 -3.61
C LYS A 32 -0.30 12.81 -4.27
N ILE A 33 0.60 13.54 -3.61
CA ILE A 33 1.97 13.76 -4.12
C ILE A 33 2.70 12.42 -4.27
N SER A 34 2.59 11.55 -3.26
CA SER A 34 3.19 10.21 -3.30
C SER A 34 2.57 9.34 -4.39
N ARG A 35 1.23 9.39 -4.53
CA ARG A 35 0.46 8.61 -5.52
C ARG A 35 0.76 9.05 -6.95
N ASP A 36 0.82 10.34 -7.22
CA ASP A 36 1.17 10.90 -8.53
C ASP A 36 2.62 10.55 -8.90
N ARG A 37 3.56 10.70 -7.95
CA ARG A 37 4.97 10.26 -8.15
C ARG A 37 5.09 8.76 -8.41
N ASN A 38 4.34 7.92 -7.69
CA ASN A 38 4.34 6.48 -7.90
C ASN A 38 3.73 6.12 -9.25
N ALA A 39 2.63 6.79 -9.64
CA ALA A 39 2.00 6.62 -10.95
C ALA A 39 2.96 6.99 -12.09
N GLU A 40 3.73 8.07 -11.96
CA GLU A 40 4.77 8.46 -12.92
C GLU A 40 5.90 7.42 -13.02
N LYS A 41 6.36 6.86 -11.90
CA LYS A 41 7.35 5.77 -11.89
C LYS A 41 6.84 4.53 -12.62
N ILE A 42 5.62 4.09 -12.30
CA ILE A 42 4.99 2.94 -12.96
C ILE A 42 4.83 3.19 -14.46
N LEU A 43 4.41 4.40 -14.86
CA LEU A 43 4.30 4.79 -16.28
C LEU A 43 5.65 4.77 -17.00
N ASN A 44 6.72 5.20 -16.34
CA ASN A 44 8.07 5.17 -16.90
C ASN A 44 8.60 3.74 -17.03
N GLU A 45 8.44 2.90 -16.01
CA GLU A 45 8.77 1.46 -16.10
C GLU A 45 8.00 0.77 -17.23
N PHE A 46 6.71 1.06 -17.39
CA PHE A 46 5.91 0.50 -18.49
C PHE A 46 6.40 0.98 -19.86
N LYS A 47 6.82 2.24 -19.99
CA LYS A 47 7.41 2.77 -21.24
C LYS A 47 8.76 2.14 -21.57
N ASP A 48 9.57 1.82 -20.55
CA ASP A 48 10.86 1.17 -20.74
C ASP A 48 10.73 -0.32 -21.10
N VAL A 49 9.73 -1.02 -20.55
CA VAL A 49 9.38 -2.40 -20.97
C VAL A 49 8.76 -2.45 -22.38
N SER A 50 8.12 -1.36 -22.82
CA SER A 50 7.48 -1.26 -24.15
C SER A 50 8.45 -0.89 -25.28
N LYS A 51 9.72 -0.58 -25.00
CA LYS A 51 10.73 -0.37 -26.05
C LYS A 51 11.21 -1.73 -26.56
N PRO A 52 10.97 -2.09 -27.85
CA PRO A 52 11.45 -3.34 -28.40
C PRO A 52 12.98 -3.35 -28.43
N ALA A 53 13.56 -4.49 -28.05
CA ALA A 53 14.98 -4.77 -28.18
C ALA A 53 15.37 -4.80 -29.66
N GLY A 54 15.94 -3.70 -30.15
CA GLY A 54 16.53 -3.66 -31.48
C GLY A 54 16.65 -2.25 -32.04
N GLU A 55 17.73 -1.55 -31.68
CA GLU A 55 18.66 -0.92 -32.63
C GLU A 55 19.78 -0.22 -31.84
N LYS A 56 21.00 -0.77 -31.96
CA LYS A 56 22.25 -0.10 -31.59
C LYS A 56 22.63 0.86 -32.72
N LYS A 57 22.91 2.12 -32.39
CA LYS A 57 24.01 2.90 -32.98
C LYS A 57 24.59 3.86 -31.92
N GLU A 58 25.80 3.52 -31.48
CA GLU A 58 26.89 4.42 -31.03
C GLU A 58 27.11 5.51 -32.08
N ASP A 59 27.71 6.68 -31.86
CA ASP A 59 28.22 7.46 -30.73
C ASP A 59 28.40 8.87 -31.33
N GLU A 60 28.25 9.96 -30.57
CA GLU A 60 29.29 10.99 -30.47
C GLU A 60 28.90 12.07 -29.45
N ALA A 61 29.93 12.45 -28.70
CA ALA A 61 29.93 13.34 -27.56
C ALA A 61 29.64 14.80 -27.95
N GLU A 62 28.96 15.51 -27.06
CA GLU A 62 29.29 16.91 -26.78
C GLU A 62 29.04 17.19 -25.30
N GLU A 63 30.14 17.51 -24.59
CA GLU A 63 30.14 18.15 -23.29
C GLU A 63 29.27 19.41 -23.31
N LYS A 64 28.48 19.63 -22.25
CA LYS A 64 28.32 20.95 -21.65
C LYS A 64 27.70 20.87 -20.24
N LYS A 65 28.60 21.07 -19.28
CA LYS A 65 28.48 21.95 -18.11
C LYS A 65 27.42 21.59 -17.08
N GLU A 66 27.92 21.00 -15.98
CA GLU A 66 27.56 21.40 -14.63
C GLU A 66 27.43 22.94 -14.59
N ALA A 67 26.20 23.40 -14.35
CA ALA A 67 25.95 24.75 -13.91
C ALA A 67 25.57 24.62 -12.43
N ASP A 68 26.51 24.99 -11.57
CA ASP A 68 26.24 25.43 -10.22
C ASP A 68 25.04 26.37 -10.24
N GLU A 69 23.94 25.98 -9.60
CA GLU A 69 22.81 26.86 -9.28
C GLU A 69 23.12 27.74 -8.05
N ASP A 70 24.38 28.14 -7.86
CA ASP A 70 24.79 29.04 -6.79
C ASP A 70 24.73 30.53 -7.21
N ASP A 71 24.38 30.84 -8.46
CA ASP A 71 24.48 32.19 -9.03
C ASP A 71 23.12 32.85 -9.37
N ALA A 72 22.07 32.58 -8.57
CA ALA A 72 20.76 33.22 -8.70
C ALA A 72 20.26 33.90 -7.41
N MET A 73 21.16 34.20 -6.47
CA MET A 73 20.80 34.64 -5.11
C MET A 73 20.98 36.14 -4.84
N ASP A 74 21.60 36.94 -5.71
CA ASP A 74 22.03 38.31 -5.34
C ASP A 74 20.96 39.43 -5.49
N GLY A 75 19.69 39.08 -5.70
CA GLY A 75 18.62 40.06 -5.99
C GLY A 75 17.31 39.90 -5.22
N LEU A 76 17.22 38.94 -4.31
CA LEU A 76 15.98 38.62 -3.58
C LEU A 76 15.97 39.25 -2.20
N SER A 77 14.82 39.76 -1.78
CA SER A 77 14.66 40.33 -0.45
C SER A 77 14.91 39.26 0.62
N GLU A 78 15.34 39.67 1.82
CA GLU A 78 15.56 38.74 2.94
C GLU A 78 14.30 37.93 3.27
N GLU A 79 13.11 38.46 2.96
CA GLU A 79 11.83 37.75 3.09
C GLU A 79 11.66 36.65 2.04
N ASP A 80 12.06 36.89 0.79
CA ASP A 80 11.96 35.90 -0.30
C ASP A 80 12.98 34.77 -0.13
N ARG A 81 14.17 35.08 0.41
CA ARG A 81 15.18 34.09 0.78
C ARG A 81 14.70 33.19 1.91
N ALA A 82 14.10 33.78 2.95
CA ALA A 82 13.50 33.04 4.05
C ALA A 82 12.31 32.18 3.58
N ALA A 83 11.50 32.66 2.65
CA ALA A 83 10.41 31.89 2.06
C ALA A 83 10.93 30.70 1.23
N LEU A 84 12.00 30.89 0.44
CA LEU A 84 12.62 29.83 -0.34
C LEU A 84 13.31 28.79 0.55
N GLU A 85 14.00 29.21 1.62
CA GLU A 85 14.58 28.30 2.61
C GLU A 85 13.49 27.54 3.38
N THR A 86 12.38 28.20 3.72
CA THR A 86 11.24 27.53 4.37
C THR A 86 10.60 26.51 3.43
N ALA A 87 10.42 26.85 2.15
CA ALA A 87 9.93 25.92 1.12
C ALA A 87 10.90 24.77 0.87
N ARG A 88 12.20 25.02 0.91
CA ARG A 88 13.26 24.01 0.77
C ARG A 88 13.36 23.11 2.01
N ALA A 89 13.16 23.64 3.21
CA ALA A 89 13.09 22.86 4.45
C ALA A 89 11.80 22.01 4.54
N LEU A 90 10.68 22.51 4.01
CA LEU A 90 9.46 21.72 3.80
C LEU A 90 9.66 20.62 2.76
N SER A 91 10.41 20.90 1.69
CA SER A 91 10.78 19.94 0.64
C SER A 91 11.79 18.88 1.13
N MET A 92 12.71 19.23 2.02
CA MET A 92 13.77 18.35 2.55
C MET A 92 13.46 17.67 3.89
N GLY A 93 12.19 17.59 4.29
CA GLY A 93 11.77 16.63 5.31
C GLY A 93 11.83 17.14 6.74
N ALA A 94 11.12 18.23 7.03
CA ALA A 94 10.46 18.32 8.33
C ALA A 94 9.51 17.12 8.46
N LYS A 95 9.98 16.07 9.15
CA LYS A 95 9.26 14.81 9.37
C LYS A 95 7.97 15.08 10.14
N SER A 96 6.90 15.40 9.42
CA SER A 96 5.57 15.13 9.94
C SER A 96 5.46 13.62 10.16
N PRO A 97 4.82 13.15 11.25
CA PRO A 97 4.61 11.74 11.46
C PRO A 97 3.66 11.23 10.36
N GLY A 98 4.20 10.80 9.21
CA GLY A 98 3.41 10.35 8.05
C GLY A 98 4.05 10.43 6.66
N ILE A 99 5.30 10.89 6.49
CA ILE A 99 5.90 11.21 5.16
C ILE A 99 6.22 9.99 4.27
N GLU A 100 6.12 8.76 4.75
CA GLU A 100 6.24 7.56 3.90
C GLU A 100 5.08 6.61 4.15
N LEU A 101 3.86 7.14 4.24
CA LEU A 101 2.70 6.25 4.31
C LEU A 101 2.61 5.47 2.98
N PRO A 102 2.63 4.13 3.04
CA PRO A 102 2.43 3.30 1.89
C PRO A 102 1.06 3.63 1.29
N ILE A 103 1.04 3.81 -0.03
CA ILE A 103 -0.19 4.12 -0.75
C ILE A 103 -1.11 2.89 -0.75
N ASP A 104 -0.50 1.71 -0.86
CA ASP A 104 -1.21 0.44 -0.96
C ASP A 104 -0.92 -0.43 0.27
N PHE A 105 -1.99 -0.92 0.89
CA PHE A 105 -1.90 -1.90 1.96
C PHE A 105 -2.24 -3.28 1.41
N GLN A 106 -1.33 -4.25 1.59
CA GLN A 106 -1.53 -5.61 1.14
C GLN A 106 -2.03 -6.48 2.29
N LEU A 107 -3.06 -7.28 2.02
CA LEU A 107 -3.55 -8.31 2.92
C LEU A 107 -2.46 -9.36 3.15
N PHE A 108 -2.13 -9.62 4.42
CA PHE A 108 -1.13 -10.61 4.80
C PHE A 108 -1.62 -11.65 5.80
N ALA A 109 -2.68 -11.38 6.57
CA ALA A 109 -3.26 -12.37 7.46
C ALA A 109 -4.76 -12.18 7.64
N ILE A 110 -5.49 -13.27 7.87
CA ILE A 110 -6.91 -13.27 8.19
C ILE A 110 -7.16 -14.22 9.35
N LEU A 111 -7.94 -13.77 10.33
CA LEU A 111 -8.52 -14.63 11.34
C LEU A 111 -9.95 -14.97 10.92
N THR A 112 -10.27 -16.25 10.88
CA THR A 112 -11.63 -16.73 10.60
C THR A 112 -12.27 -17.32 11.84
N HIS A 113 -13.60 -17.22 11.91
CA HIS A 113 -14.42 -17.93 12.87
C HIS A 113 -15.37 -18.87 12.13
N LYS A 114 -15.43 -20.13 12.57
CA LYS A 114 -16.35 -21.14 12.06
C LYS A 114 -17.37 -21.47 13.15
N GLY A 115 -18.61 -21.02 12.97
CA GLY A 115 -19.69 -21.28 13.92
C GLY A 115 -20.86 -20.30 13.77
N ARG A 116 -22.07 -20.77 14.08
CA ARG A 116 -23.30 -19.96 14.02
C ARG A 116 -23.59 -19.19 15.31
N SER A 117 -22.96 -19.59 16.41
CA SER A 117 -23.16 -19.01 17.73
C SER A 117 -22.03 -18.05 18.06
N ALA A 118 -22.30 -17.06 18.89
CA ALA A 118 -21.26 -16.18 19.43
C ALA A 118 -20.47 -16.85 20.57
N ASP A 119 -21.08 -17.83 21.26
CA ASP A 119 -20.50 -18.49 22.42
C ASP A 119 -19.83 -19.83 22.07
N SER A 120 -19.88 -20.25 20.80
CA SER A 120 -19.22 -21.47 20.33
C SER A 120 -18.81 -21.39 18.86
N GLY A 121 -17.65 -21.94 18.56
CA GLY A 121 -17.10 -22.03 17.21
C GLY A 121 -15.62 -22.36 17.27
N HIS A 122 -14.95 -22.18 16.13
CA HIS A 122 -13.54 -22.49 15.97
C HIS A 122 -12.80 -21.36 15.25
N TYR A 123 -11.65 -20.96 15.76
CA TYR A 123 -10.83 -19.91 15.16
C TYR A 123 -9.65 -20.51 14.41
N MET A 124 -9.46 -20.08 13.17
CA MET A 124 -8.26 -20.43 12.39
C MET A 124 -7.63 -19.19 11.81
N ALA A 125 -6.30 -19.18 11.78
CA ALA A 125 -5.52 -18.10 11.21
C ALA A 125 -4.99 -18.49 9.83
N TRP A 126 -5.07 -17.57 8.88
CA TRP A 126 -4.60 -17.72 7.52
C TRP A 126 -3.53 -16.67 7.30
N VAL A 127 -2.30 -17.08 7.03
CA VAL A 127 -1.16 -16.16 6.93
C VAL A 127 -0.45 -16.33 5.61
N ARG A 128 -0.18 -15.21 4.94
CA ARG A 128 0.55 -15.13 3.68
C ARG A 128 2.04 -15.18 3.95
N HIS A 129 2.74 -16.01 3.20
CA HIS A 129 4.19 -16.10 3.28
C HIS A 129 4.85 -15.31 2.15
N GLU A 130 4.80 -15.82 0.93
CA GLU A 130 5.45 -15.24 -0.25
C GLU A 130 4.57 -15.40 -1.48
N GLY A 131 4.48 -14.38 -2.33
CA GLY A 131 3.69 -14.47 -3.56
C GLY A 131 2.23 -14.86 -3.31
N ASP A 132 1.81 -15.99 -3.85
CA ASP A 132 0.47 -16.58 -3.71
C ASP A 132 0.39 -17.69 -2.64
N ASP A 133 1.47 -17.92 -1.89
CA ASP A 133 1.54 -18.98 -0.90
C ASP A 133 0.98 -18.52 0.45
N TRP A 134 -0.04 -19.24 0.91
CA TRP A 134 -0.70 -19.04 2.19
C TRP A 134 -0.66 -20.32 3.01
N TYR A 135 -0.77 -20.16 4.32
CA TYR A 135 -0.87 -21.26 5.25
C TYR A 135 -2.06 -21.04 6.18
N CYS A 136 -2.89 -22.08 6.30
CA CYS A 136 -3.94 -22.17 7.30
C CYS A 136 -3.35 -22.84 8.54
N TYR A 137 -3.39 -22.13 9.65
CA TYR A 137 -3.03 -22.58 10.98
C TYR A 137 -4.34 -22.93 11.72
N ASP A 138 -4.60 -24.23 11.81
CA ASP A 138 -5.73 -24.84 12.49
C ASP A 138 -5.20 -25.57 13.74
N ASP A 139 -5.08 -24.83 14.84
CA ASP A 139 -4.41 -25.28 16.06
C ASP A 139 -3.00 -25.88 15.79
N ASP A 140 -2.86 -27.20 15.93
CA ASP A 140 -1.61 -27.92 15.70
C ASP A 140 -1.38 -28.31 14.22
N ASP A 141 -2.43 -28.23 13.39
CA ASP A 141 -2.40 -28.62 11.98
C ASP A 141 -2.16 -27.41 11.08
N VAL A 142 -1.11 -27.48 10.26
CA VAL A 142 -0.76 -26.44 9.29
C VAL A 142 -0.94 -26.98 7.87
N SER A 143 -1.77 -26.31 7.07
CA SER A 143 -2.04 -26.71 5.69
C SER A 143 -1.76 -25.57 4.69
N PRO A 144 -1.11 -25.87 3.56
CA PRO A 144 -0.87 -24.87 2.51
C PRO A 144 -2.17 -24.56 1.77
N CYS A 145 -2.34 -23.31 1.37
CA CYS A 145 -3.48 -22.80 0.60
C CYS A 145 -3.07 -21.65 -0.32
N LYS A 146 -3.98 -21.19 -1.18
CA LYS A 146 -3.73 -20.11 -2.16
C LYS A 146 -4.62 -18.90 -1.92
N THR A 147 -4.31 -17.77 -2.55
CA THR A 147 -5.15 -16.55 -2.45
C THR A 147 -6.59 -16.80 -2.89
N GLU A 148 -6.83 -17.71 -3.84
CA GLU A 148 -8.19 -18.09 -4.25
C GLU A 148 -9.02 -18.67 -3.09
N ASP A 149 -8.41 -19.44 -2.19
CA ASP A 149 -9.08 -20.02 -1.04
C ASP A 149 -9.34 -18.96 0.02
N ILE A 150 -8.42 -18.02 0.17
CA ILE A 150 -8.58 -16.85 1.04
C ILE A 150 -9.79 -16.01 0.62
N MET A 151 -9.99 -15.77 -0.67
CA MET A 151 -11.15 -15.01 -1.17
C MET A 151 -12.49 -15.71 -0.93
N LYS A 152 -12.49 -17.03 -0.69
CA LYS A 152 -13.71 -17.78 -0.30
C LYS A 152 -14.07 -17.57 1.17
N LEU A 153 -13.16 -17.04 2.01
CA LEU A 153 -13.38 -16.75 3.43
C LEU A 153 -14.23 -15.49 3.68
N LYS A 154 -14.79 -14.89 2.62
CA LYS A 154 -15.77 -13.79 2.72
C LYS A 154 -17.02 -14.16 3.53
N GLY A 155 -17.22 -15.43 3.85
CA GLY A 155 -18.35 -15.93 4.62
C GLY A 155 -19.60 -16.16 3.77
N GLY A 156 -20.72 -16.36 4.46
CA GLY A 156 -22.00 -16.76 3.87
C GLY A 156 -22.32 -18.22 4.16
N GLY A 157 -23.43 -18.45 4.86
CA GLY A 157 -23.86 -19.79 5.27
C GLY A 157 -23.03 -20.35 6.43
N ASP A 158 -22.66 -21.63 6.35
CA ASP A 158 -21.94 -22.37 7.41
C ASP A 158 -20.43 -22.44 7.21
N TRP A 159 -19.92 -21.71 6.21
CA TRP A 159 -18.50 -21.70 5.90
C TRP A 159 -17.70 -20.78 6.83
N HIS A 160 -16.37 -20.87 6.75
CA HIS A 160 -15.46 -20.00 7.50
C HIS A 160 -15.75 -18.53 7.16
N MET A 161 -15.83 -17.71 8.21
CA MET A 161 -16.08 -16.29 8.06
C MET A 161 -14.88 -15.49 8.52
N ALA A 162 -14.39 -14.59 7.67
CA ALA A 162 -13.41 -13.60 8.06
C ALA A 162 -13.96 -12.76 9.23
N TYR A 163 -13.21 -12.79 10.34
CA TYR A 163 -13.50 -12.03 11.55
C TYR A 163 -12.57 -10.82 11.67
N LEU A 164 -11.27 -11.02 11.43
CA LEU A 164 -10.27 -9.95 11.38
C LEU A 164 -9.44 -10.10 10.10
N ALA A 165 -9.22 -9.00 9.40
CA ALA A 165 -8.32 -8.94 8.25
C ALA A 165 -7.17 -7.99 8.58
N PHE A 166 -5.95 -8.47 8.42
CA PHE A 166 -4.72 -7.73 8.69
C PHE A 166 -4.05 -7.34 7.38
N TYR A 167 -3.84 -6.04 7.25
CA TYR A 167 -3.14 -5.45 6.12
C TYR A 167 -1.81 -4.86 6.58
N ARG A 168 -0.80 -4.97 5.72
CA ARG A 168 0.51 -4.38 5.94
C ARG A 168 0.87 -3.44 4.80
N ALA A 169 1.70 -2.45 5.10
CA ALA A 169 2.40 -1.65 4.12
C ALA A 169 2.99 -2.50 3.00
N LYS A 170 2.66 -2.21 1.74
CA LYS A 170 3.41 -2.74 0.60
C LYS A 170 4.58 -1.77 0.36
N ASN A 171 5.77 -2.18 0.78
CA ASN A 171 7.01 -1.47 0.50
C ASN A 171 7.47 -1.72 -0.94
#